data_AF-A0A6V7UEC4-F1
#
_entry.id   AF-A0A6V7UEC4-F1
#
_cell.length_a   1.000
_cell.length_b   1.000
_cell.length_c   1.000
_cell.angle_alpha   90.00
_cell.angle_beta   90.00
_cell.angle_gamma   90.00
#
_symmetry.space_group_name_H-M   'P 1'
#
loop_
_entity.id
_entity.type
_entity.pdbx_description
1 polymer ?
#
loop_
_entity_poly.entity_id
_entity_poly.type
_entity_poly.pdbx_seq_one_letter_code
_entity_poly.pdbx_strand_id
1 'polypeptide(L)'
;MSLNLYKTTSTFLTKSINKSGNESKIKPIILGWNDFIVFGNVMVILTGMYNITECPYECEYTTNKDLQMNASVIIFSIRNEHKELPKSRSSKQLYVFCLHESPSYTYEYFKDVPSDFFNITMTYRADSNIYYPYDAFIQCNGKCQADEYWSEKEVLEIVRRKTKLAMKATSDCSTPSKRESLVAELSKLISIDLYGTCNGSAKCDYGHCYLQELAINDWTIEAKG
;
A
#
# COMPACT_ATOMS: atom_id res chain seq x y z
N MET A 1 -9.74 0.57 -13.82
CA MET A 1 -8.82 1.49 -14.52
C MET A 1 -9.19 2.91 -14.11
N SER A 2 -8.20 3.75 -13.82
CA SER A 2 -8.26 5.02 -13.07
C SER A 2 -8.60 4.90 -11.58
N LEU A 3 -7.60 4.51 -10.80
CA LEU A 3 -7.54 4.79 -9.36
C LEU A 3 -7.25 6.29 -9.19
N ASN A 4 -8.28 7.11 -8.98
CA ASN A 4 -8.09 8.46 -8.45
C ASN A 4 -7.72 8.32 -6.96
N LEU A 5 -6.43 8.16 -6.70
CA LEU A 5 -5.87 8.19 -5.35
C LEU A 5 -5.73 9.66 -4.93
N TYR A 6 -6.50 10.01 -3.91
CA TYR A 6 -6.52 11.33 -3.30
C TYR A 6 -5.12 11.71 -2.79
N LYS A 7 -4.72 12.95 -3.07
CA LYS A 7 -3.45 13.55 -2.65
C LYS A 7 -3.40 13.65 -1.13
N THR A 8 -2.71 12.73 -0.47
CA THR A 8 -2.37 12.86 0.95
C THR A 8 -1.07 13.66 1.08
N THR A 9 -1.18 14.94 1.47
CA THR A 9 -0.03 15.78 1.79
C THR A 9 0.45 15.46 3.21
N SER A 10 1.48 14.62 3.33
CA SER A 10 2.13 14.39 4.62
C SER A 10 3.01 15.59 4.96
N THR A 11 2.54 16.45 5.86
CA THR A 11 3.36 17.56 6.38
C THR A 11 4.34 17.04 7.42
N PHE A 12 5.49 16.54 6.96
CA PHE A 12 6.67 16.43 7.80
C PHE A 12 7.18 17.84 8.14
N LEU A 13 7.47 18.09 9.42
CA LEU A 13 8.08 19.32 9.93
C LEU A 13 9.41 19.58 9.20
N THR A 14 9.39 20.43 8.18
CA THR A 14 10.58 20.91 7.49
C THR A 14 11.27 21.97 8.35
N LYS A 15 12.25 21.54 9.15
CA LYS A 15 13.26 22.46 9.70
C LYS A 15 14.02 23.03 8.51
N SER A 16 13.98 24.36 8.30
CA SER A 16 14.66 24.98 7.17
C SER A 16 16.18 24.75 7.29
N ILE A 17 16.72 23.96 6.38
CA ILE A 17 18.16 23.84 6.20
C ILE A 17 18.54 24.85 5.13
N ASN A 18 19.22 25.93 5.54
CA ASN A 18 19.79 26.92 4.63
C ASN A 18 20.72 26.21 3.63
N LYS A 19 20.33 26.17 2.35
CA LYS A 19 21.20 25.68 1.26
C LYS A 19 22.29 26.73 0.98
N SER A 20 23.49 26.48 1.48
CA SER A 20 24.74 27.05 0.97
C SER A 20 25.36 26.07 -0.02
N GLY A 21 25.86 26.58 -1.16
CA GLY A 21 26.84 25.89 -2.00
C GLY A 21 26.33 25.34 -3.34
N ASN A 22 26.83 25.95 -4.41
CA ASN A 22 26.61 25.62 -5.82
C ASN A 22 27.62 24.54 -6.25
N GLU A 23 27.37 23.28 -5.89
CA GLU A 23 28.01 22.10 -6.51
C GLU A 23 26.95 21.39 -7.36
N SER A 24 27.33 20.88 -8.53
CA SER A 24 26.44 20.02 -9.33
C SER A 24 26.14 18.75 -8.53
N LYS A 25 25.08 18.78 -7.72
CA LYS A 25 24.65 17.67 -6.89
C LYS A 25 24.27 16.51 -7.80
N ILE A 26 25.15 15.50 -7.86
CA ILE A 26 24.84 14.20 -8.46
C ILE A 26 23.55 13.71 -7.80
N LYS A 27 22.52 13.47 -8.61
CA LYS A 27 21.25 12.93 -8.13
C LYS A 27 21.39 11.43 -7.92
N PRO A 28 21.05 10.89 -6.74
CA PRO A 28 21.07 9.45 -6.53
C PRO A 28 20.08 8.78 -7.49
N ILE A 29 20.53 7.71 -8.16
CA ILE A 29 19.67 6.87 -8.99
C ILE A 29 19.02 5.80 -8.09
N ILE A 30 17.69 5.72 -8.12
CA ILE A 30 16.87 4.71 -7.46
C ILE A 30 16.27 3.82 -8.55
N LEU A 31 16.64 2.55 -8.55
CA LEU A 31 16.25 1.57 -9.56
C LEU A 31 15.23 0.58 -8.98
N GLY A 32 14.10 0.39 -9.67
CA GLY A 32 13.22 -0.75 -9.42
C GLY A 32 13.65 -1.97 -10.22
N TRP A 33 14.01 -3.06 -9.53
CA TRP A 33 14.59 -4.24 -10.17
C TRP A 33 13.58 -5.09 -10.92
N ASN A 34 12.41 -5.29 -10.32
CA ASN A 34 11.38 -6.20 -10.81
C ASN A 34 9.98 -5.65 -10.58
N ASP A 35 9.01 -6.38 -11.12
CA ASP A 35 7.62 -6.00 -11.05
C ASP A 35 7.01 -6.26 -9.67
N PHE A 36 5.95 -5.53 -9.37
CA PHE A 36 5.06 -5.74 -8.25
C PHE A 36 3.84 -6.53 -8.74
N ILE A 37 3.89 -7.86 -8.61
CA ILE A 37 2.85 -8.77 -9.08
C ILE A 37 2.50 -8.49 -10.56
N VAL A 38 1.27 -8.07 -10.86
CA VAL A 38 0.76 -7.74 -12.21
C VAL A 38 0.61 -6.24 -12.44
N PHE A 39 1.05 -5.40 -11.50
CA PHE A 39 0.82 -3.95 -11.53
C PHE A 39 1.95 -3.17 -12.24
N GLY A 40 3.01 -3.85 -12.65
CA GLY A 40 4.20 -3.26 -13.30
C GLY A 40 5.37 -3.09 -12.35
N ASN A 41 6.44 -2.43 -12.81
CA ASN A 41 7.69 -2.31 -12.04
C ASN A 41 7.46 -1.66 -10.66
N VAL A 42 8.12 -2.19 -9.61
CA VAL A 42 8.02 -1.66 -8.24
C VAL A 42 8.28 -0.16 -8.16
N MET A 43 9.17 0.38 -9.02
CA MET A 43 9.47 1.80 -9.02
C MET A 43 8.30 2.65 -9.53
N VAL A 44 7.56 2.17 -10.53
CA VAL A 44 6.38 2.86 -11.08
C VAL A 44 5.28 2.94 -10.04
N ILE A 45 5.08 1.87 -9.26
CA ILE A 45 4.10 1.86 -8.18
C ILE A 45 4.48 2.88 -7.10
N LEU A 46 5.73 2.86 -6.66
CA LEU A 46 6.21 3.78 -5.63
C LEU A 46 6.14 5.25 -6.07
N THR A 47 6.53 5.57 -7.30
CA THR A 47 6.46 6.96 -7.78
C THR A 47 5.05 7.41 -8.16
N GLY A 48 4.15 6.47 -8.47
CA GLY A 48 2.75 6.75 -8.78
C GLY A 48 1.85 6.93 -7.55
N MET A 49 2.14 6.21 -6.46
CA MET A 49 1.37 6.30 -5.21
C MET A 49 1.74 7.53 -4.37
N TYR A 50 2.99 7.99 -4.46
CA TYR A 50 3.50 9.08 -3.65
C TYR A 50 3.69 10.35 -4.47
N ASN A 51 3.32 11.50 -3.90
CA ASN A 51 3.63 12.79 -4.51
C ASN A 51 5.13 13.12 -4.36
N ILE A 52 5.96 12.52 -5.20
CA ILE A 52 7.43 12.71 -5.18
C ILE A 52 7.86 14.16 -5.44
N THR A 53 6.95 15.01 -5.93
CA THR A 53 7.22 16.45 -6.15
C THR A 53 7.35 17.24 -4.85
N GLU A 54 6.82 16.73 -3.73
CA GLU A 54 6.96 17.33 -2.40
C GLU A 54 8.22 16.85 -1.65
N CYS A 55 9.00 15.95 -2.25
CA CYS A 55 10.23 15.47 -1.63
C CYS A 55 11.31 16.57 -1.66
N PRO A 56 11.89 16.98 -0.51
CA PRO A 56 12.93 18.01 -0.47
C PRO A 56 14.27 17.53 -1.07
N TYR A 57 14.38 16.25 -1.40
CA TYR A 57 15.55 15.61 -2.00
C TYR A 57 15.28 15.29 -3.47
N GLU A 58 16.27 15.54 -4.33
CA GLU A 58 16.19 15.27 -5.76
C GLU A 58 16.85 13.93 -6.08
N CYS A 59 16.06 12.96 -6.56
CA CYS A 59 16.52 11.64 -7.00
C CYS A 59 16.12 11.40 -8.46
N GLU A 60 16.84 10.51 -9.13
CA GLU A 60 16.44 9.97 -10.43
C GLU A 60 15.82 8.59 -10.21
N TYR A 61 14.59 8.39 -10.69
CA TYR A 61 13.88 7.11 -10.58
C TYR A 61 13.89 6.41 -11.93
N THR A 62 14.26 5.13 -11.95
CA THR A 62 14.38 4.39 -13.20
C THR A 62 13.98 2.93 -13.05
N THR A 63 13.62 2.33 -14.18
CA THR A 63 13.42 0.88 -14.33
C THR A 63 14.48 0.27 -15.26
N ASN A 64 15.42 1.10 -15.76
CA ASN A 64 16.46 0.65 -16.68
C ASN A 64 17.58 -0.07 -15.93
N LYS A 65 17.63 -1.40 -16.07
CA LYS A 65 18.65 -2.25 -15.44
C LYS A 65 20.08 -1.97 -15.93
N ASP A 66 20.27 -1.32 -17.07
CA ASP A 66 21.61 -0.94 -17.55
C ASP A 66 22.30 0.06 -16.60
N LEU A 67 21.51 0.82 -15.83
CA LEU A 67 21.99 1.74 -14.81
C LEU A 67 22.29 1.06 -13.47
N GLN A 68 22.18 -0.28 -13.39
CA GLN A 68 22.33 -1.03 -12.14
C GLN A 68 23.63 -0.75 -11.42
N MET A 69 24.78 -0.65 -12.09
CA MET A 69 26.06 -0.39 -11.39
C MET A 69 26.21 1.06 -10.88
N ASN A 70 25.45 1.99 -11.46
CA ASN A 70 25.44 3.41 -11.08
C ASN A 70 24.33 3.74 -10.08
N ALA A 71 23.35 2.85 -9.91
CA ALA A 71 22.26 3.01 -8.96
C ALA A 71 22.79 3.10 -7.53
N SER A 72 22.31 4.10 -6.77
CA SER A 72 22.60 4.20 -5.33
C SER A 72 21.73 3.24 -4.53
N VAL A 73 20.49 3.04 -4.97
CA VAL A 73 19.51 2.15 -4.33
C VAL A 73 18.85 1.27 -5.39
N ILE A 74 18.67 -0.01 -5.08
CA ILE A 74 17.94 -0.96 -5.92
C ILE A 74 16.84 -1.60 -5.08
N ILE A 75 15.60 -1.47 -5.53
CA ILE A 75 14.41 -1.95 -4.84
C ILE A 75 13.92 -3.24 -5.49
N PHE A 76 13.72 -4.27 -4.67
CA PHE A 76 13.24 -5.58 -5.09
C PHE A 76 11.88 -5.84 -4.45
N SER A 77 10.86 -6.01 -5.28
CA SER A 77 9.56 -6.52 -4.85
C SER A 77 9.67 -8.02 -4.59
N ILE A 78 9.38 -8.45 -3.36
CA ILE A 78 9.65 -9.83 -2.91
C ILE A 78 8.55 -10.83 -3.30
N ARG A 79 7.37 -10.34 -3.69
CA ARG A 79 6.23 -11.21 -4.02
C ARG A 79 6.26 -11.76 -5.46
N ASN A 80 7.43 -11.79 -6.10
CA ASN A 80 7.64 -12.28 -7.46
C ASN A 80 8.93 -13.10 -7.51
N GLU A 81 9.03 -14.04 -8.45
CA GLU A 81 10.22 -14.86 -8.59
C GLU A 81 11.46 -14.02 -8.91
N HIS A 82 12.57 -14.34 -8.22
CA HIS A 82 13.85 -13.65 -8.36
C HIS A 82 14.86 -14.43 -9.22
N LYS A 83 14.44 -14.85 -10.41
CA LYS A 83 15.28 -15.69 -11.31
C LYS A 83 16.51 -14.97 -11.87
N GLU A 84 16.43 -13.64 -12.01
CA GLU A 84 17.51 -12.81 -12.53
C GLU A 84 17.94 -11.77 -11.50
N LEU A 85 18.82 -12.15 -10.58
CA LEU A 85 19.46 -11.21 -9.65
C LEU A 85 20.67 -10.53 -10.33
N PRO A 86 21.04 -9.30 -9.93
CA PRO A 86 22.29 -8.68 -10.37
C PRO A 86 23.48 -9.58 -10.03
N LYS A 87 24.32 -9.88 -11.02
CA LYS A 87 25.50 -10.74 -10.85
C LYS A 87 26.64 -10.04 -10.10
N SER A 88 26.66 -8.71 -10.16
CA SER A 88 27.66 -7.86 -9.54
C SER A 88 27.00 -6.72 -8.81
N ARG A 89 27.63 -6.32 -7.72
CA ARG A 89 27.13 -5.26 -6.85
C ARG A 89 28.27 -4.35 -6.42
N SER A 90 28.03 -3.05 -6.48
CA SER A 90 28.94 -2.06 -5.91
C SER A 90 28.73 -1.97 -4.38
N SER A 91 29.82 -1.82 -3.64
CA SER A 91 29.80 -1.68 -2.18
C SER A 91 29.08 -0.42 -1.69
N LYS A 92 28.83 0.54 -2.59
CA LYS A 92 28.12 1.79 -2.31
C LYS A 92 26.60 1.72 -2.54
N GLN A 93 26.09 0.56 -2.99
CA GLN A 93 24.67 0.40 -3.29
C GLN A 93 23.91 -0.16 -2.09
N LEU A 94 22.65 0.24 -1.94
CA LEU A 94 21.71 -0.37 -1.00
C LEU A 94 20.69 -1.21 -1.74
N TYR A 95 20.58 -2.49 -1.36
CA TYR A 95 19.58 -3.40 -1.91
C TYR A 95 18.42 -3.49 -0.92
N VAL A 96 17.22 -3.15 -1.39
CA VAL A 96 16.02 -2.99 -0.56
C VAL A 96 15.10 -4.19 -0.73
N PHE A 97 14.83 -4.86 0.39
CA PHE A 97 13.78 -5.88 0.49
C PHE A 97 12.43 -5.18 0.63
N CYS A 98 11.66 -5.09 -0.46
CA CYS A 98 10.34 -4.46 -0.47
C CYS A 98 9.22 -5.50 -0.42
N LEU A 99 8.47 -5.54 0.69
CA LEU A 99 7.41 -6.52 0.89
C LEU A 99 6.20 -5.91 1.60
N HIS A 100 5.05 -6.09 0.96
CA HIS A 100 3.75 -5.73 1.54
C HIS A 100 3.03 -6.93 2.16
N GLU A 101 3.26 -8.12 1.61
CA GLU A 101 2.46 -9.28 1.95
C GLU A 101 2.96 -9.99 3.19
N SER A 102 2.03 -10.57 3.95
CA SER A 102 2.38 -11.36 5.14
C SER A 102 3.13 -12.65 4.76
N PRO A 103 3.92 -13.25 5.68
CA PRO A 103 4.71 -14.44 5.39
C PRO A 103 3.93 -15.59 4.74
N SER A 104 2.69 -15.83 5.17
CA SER A 104 1.83 -16.88 4.60
C SER A 104 1.44 -16.66 3.15
N TYR A 105 1.57 -15.43 2.65
CA TYR A 105 1.19 -14.99 1.31
C TYR A 105 2.37 -14.46 0.48
N THR A 106 3.58 -14.43 1.07
CA THR A 106 4.84 -14.17 0.37
C THR A 106 5.36 -15.42 -0.35
N TYR A 107 5.00 -16.61 0.11
CA TYR A 107 5.52 -17.90 -0.39
C TYR A 107 7.06 -17.96 -0.39
N GLU A 108 7.65 -18.97 -1.03
CA GLU A 108 9.10 -19.15 -1.12
C GLU A 108 9.74 -18.41 -2.32
N TYR A 109 9.15 -17.31 -2.81
CA TYR A 109 9.63 -16.63 -4.03
C TYR A 109 11.07 -16.10 -3.95
N PHE A 110 11.59 -15.95 -2.73
CA PHE A 110 12.93 -15.45 -2.45
C PHE A 110 13.87 -16.51 -1.87
N LYS A 111 13.50 -17.80 -1.85
CA LYS A 111 14.34 -18.85 -1.24
C LYS A 111 15.71 -19.03 -1.91
N ASP A 112 15.78 -18.73 -3.19
CA ASP A 112 17.00 -18.85 -3.99
C ASP A 112 17.85 -17.57 -3.95
N VAL A 113 17.36 -16.53 -3.27
CA VAL A 113 18.13 -15.32 -3.02
C VAL A 113 19.19 -15.63 -1.96
N PRO A 114 20.48 -15.33 -2.21
CA PRO A 114 21.53 -15.59 -1.23
C PRO A 114 21.25 -14.93 0.13
N SER A 115 21.74 -15.55 1.20
CA SER A 115 21.79 -14.90 2.50
C SER A 115 22.55 -13.57 2.40
N ASP A 116 22.14 -12.58 3.20
CA ASP A 116 22.76 -11.24 3.26
C ASP A 116 22.73 -10.45 1.93
N PHE A 117 21.85 -10.81 1.01
CA PHE A 117 21.69 -10.10 -0.27
C PHE A 117 21.14 -8.67 -0.12
N PHE A 118 20.23 -8.46 0.84
CA PHE A 118 19.59 -7.17 1.12
C PHE A 118 20.25 -6.45 2.29
N ASN A 119 20.28 -5.12 2.24
CA ASN A 119 20.83 -4.29 3.33
C ASN A 119 19.76 -3.64 4.18
N ILE A 120 18.66 -3.27 3.53
CA ILE A 120 17.59 -2.54 4.18
C ILE A 120 16.25 -3.18 3.86
N THR A 121 15.37 -3.17 4.85
CA THR A 121 13.99 -3.64 4.70
C THR A 121 13.04 -2.46 4.53
N MET A 122 12.08 -2.64 3.64
CA MET A 122 10.96 -1.71 3.41
C MET A 122 9.66 -2.51 3.44
N THR A 123 9.03 -2.60 4.61
CA THR A 123 7.86 -3.47 4.80
C THR A 123 6.84 -2.86 5.77
N TYR A 124 5.67 -3.49 5.87
CA TYR A 124 4.62 -3.13 6.83
C TYR A 124 5.00 -3.34 8.31
N ARG A 125 6.12 -4.00 8.61
CA ARG A 125 6.56 -4.17 10.00
C ARG A 125 7.18 -2.87 10.52
N ALA A 126 6.76 -2.46 11.71
CA ALA A 126 7.24 -1.24 12.36
C ALA A 126 8.75 -1.25 12.69
N ASP A 127 9.39 -2.42 12.74
CA ASP A 127 10.83 -2.58 12.94
C ASP A 127 11.65 -2.63 11.64
N SER A 128 11.04 -2.35 10.48
CA SER A 128 11.78 -2.21 9.22
C SER A 128 12.61 -0.94 9.18
N ASN A 129 13.72 -0.95 8.42
CA ASN A 129 14.53 0.26 8.21
C ASN A 129 13.69 1.39 7.58
N ILE A 130 12.77 1.03 6.68
CA ILE A 130 11.75 1.90 6.11
C ILE A 130 10.39 1.30 6.43
N TYR A 131 9.60 1.97 7.26
CA TYR A 131 8.23 1.57 7.55
C TYR A 131 7.33 1.89 6.34
N TYR A 132 6.79 0.85 5.71
CA TYR A 132 5.97 0.94 4.51
C TYR A 132 4.70 0.07 4.66
N PRO A 133 3.69 0.55 5.41
CA PRO A 133 2.42 -0.15 5.55
C PRO A 133 1.58 -0.03 4.28
N TYR A 134 0.57 -0.89 4.12
CA TYR A 134 -0.42 -0.75 3.04
C TYR A 134 -1.19 0.55 3.10
N ASP A 135 -1.59 0.93 4.32
CA ASP A 135 -2.36 2.13 4.60
C ASP A 135 -2.10 2.55 6.06
N ALA A 136 -2.43 3.78 6.40
CA ALA A 136 -2.28 4.32 7.74
C ALA A 136 -3.45 5.23 8.10
N PHE A 137 -4.07 4.97 9.25
CA PHE A 137 -4.97 5.93 9.87
C PHE A 137 -4.15 7.07 10.47
N ILE A 138 -4.24 8.25 9.88
CA ILE A 138 -3.58 9.46 10.38
C ILE A 138 -4.58 10.33 11.12
N GLN A 139 -4.17 10.89 12.26
CA GLN A 139 -5.02 11.83 12.98
C GLN A 139 -5.09 13.15 12.20
N CYS A 140 -6.31 13.62 11.97
CA CYS A 140 -6.54 14.95 11.41
C CYS A 140 -6.12 16.03 12.42
N ASN A 141 -5.00 16.69 12.16
CA ASN A 141 -4.43 17.75 13.01
C ASN A 141 -4.89 19.16 12.58
N GLY A 142 -6.15 19.29 12.15
CA GLY A 142 -6.73 20.55 11.68
C GLY A 142 -6.36 20.94 10.24
N LYS A 143 -5.64 20.08 9.51
CA LYS A 143 -5.29 20.27 8.09
C LYS A 143 -6.14 19.46 7.11
N CYS A 144 -6.86 18.45 7.58
CA CYS A 144 -7.85 17.77 6.76
C CYS A 144 -8.97 18.75 6.43
N GLN A 145 -9.40 18.81 5.17
CA GLN A 145 -10.52 19.66 4.79
C GLN A 145 -11.83 19.12 5.42
N ALA A 146 -12.78 20.01 5.77
CA ALA A 146 -13.98 19.62 6.53
C ALA A 146 -15.00 18.78 5.72
N ASP A 147 -14.80 18.70 4.41
CA ASP A 147 -15.41 17.76 3.48
C ASP A 147 -14.74 16.37 3.52
N GLU A 148 -13.51 16.24 4.01
CA GLU A 148 -12.82 14.93 4.09
C GLU A 148 -13.28 14.06 5.27
N TYR A 149 -14.10 14.57 6.19
CA TYR A 149 -14.57 13.81 7.35
C TYR A 149 -15.99 14.17 7.81
N TRP A 150 -16.73 13.18 8.31
CA TRP A 150 -18.05 13.38 8.88
C TRP A 150 -17.95 13.94 10.30
N SER A 151 -18.75 14.96 10.61
CA SER A 151 -18.92 15.40 11.98
C SER A 151 -19.62 14.33 12.83
N GLU A 152 -19.41 14.36 14.14
CA GLU A 152 -20.07 13.43 15.07
C GLU A 152 -21.60 13.44 14.90
N LYS A 153 -22.19 14.62 14.68
CA LYS A 153 -23.62 14.76 14.43
C LYS A 153 -24.07 14.01 13.17
N GLU A 154 -23.32 14.14 12.08
CA GLU A 154 -23.63 13.46 10.82
C GLU A 154 -23.48 11.95 10.96
N VAL A 155 -22.43 11.48 11.63
CA VAL A 155 -22.25 10.06 11.95
C VAL A 155 -23.43 9.54 12.75
N LEU A 156 -23.87 10.25 13.79
CA LEU A 156 -25.02 9.84 14.61
C LEU A 156 -26.33 9.83 13.82
N GLU A 157 -26.58 10.79 12.95
CA GLU A 157 -27.77 10.81 12.09
C GLU A 157 -27.78 9.66 11.08
N ILE A 158 -26.62 9.26 10.56
CA ILE A 158 -26.47 8.12 9.66
C ILE A 158 -26.67 6.82 10.42
N VAL A 159 -26.01 6.65 11.57
CA VAL A 159 -26.15 5.45 12.42
C VAL A 159 -27.59 5.22 12.87
N ARG A 160 -28.35 6.29 13.19
CA ARG A 160 -29.77 6.18 13.56
C ARG A 160 -30.67 5.64 12.45
N ARG A 161 -30.29 5.82 11.19
CA ARG A 161 -31.09 5.39 10.02
C ARG A 161 -30.73 3.97 9.55
N LYS A 162 -29.51 3.51 9.85
CA LYS A 162 -29.04 2.17 9.48
C LYS A 162 -29.92 1.08 10.08
N THR A 163 -30.40 0.18 9.22
CA THR A 163 -31.25 -0.96 9.59
C THR A 163 -30.48 -2.28 9.63
N LYS A 164 -29.32 -2.33 8.96
CA LYS A 164 -28.43 -3.48 8.90
C LYS A 164 -27.28 -3.34 9.89
N LEU A 165 -26.81 -4.46 10.45
CA LEU A 165 -25.83 -4.47 11.54
C LEU A 165 -24.37 -4.55 11.07
N ALA A 166 -24.03 -5.57 10.27
CA ALA A 166 -22.70 -5.70 9.68
C ALA A 166 -22.75 -6.34 8.29
N MET A 167 -21.74 -6.04 7.48
CA MET A 167 -21.47 -6.72 6.20
C MET A 167 -20.03 -7.21 6.11
N LYS A 168 -19.81 -8.27 5.32
CA LYS A 168 -18.47 -8.75 4.95
C LYS A 168 -18.41 -9.01 3.45
N ALA A 169 -17.54 -8.30 2.75
CA ALA A 169 -17.16 -8.60 1.37
C ALA A 169 -15.78 -9.28 1.36
N THR A 170 -15.68 -10.52 0.85
CA THR A 170 -14.41 -11.25 0.81
C THR A 170 -14.27 -12.11 -0.44
N SER A 171 -13.05 -12.19 -0.96
CA SER A 171 -12.71 -13.02 -2.12
C SER A 171 -11.67 -14.11 -1.83
N ASP A 172 -10.95 -13.99 -0.72
CA ASP A 172 -10.03 -15.03 -0.23
C ASP A 172 -10.69 -15.80 0.93
N CYS A 173 -10.99 -17.06 0.66
CA CYS A 173 -11.98 -17.87 1.39
C CYS A 173 -11.36 -18.86 2.37
N SER A 174 -10.07 -19.14 2.25
CA SER A 174 -9.35 -20.07 3.11
C SER A 174 -8.10 -19.37 3.59
N THR A 175 -8.18 -18.80 4.79
CA THR A 175 -7.13 -17.94 5.31
C THR A 175 -6.43 -18.56 6.51
N PRO A 176 -5.12 -18.32 6.69
CA PRO A 176 -4.41 -18.75 7.90
C PRO A 176 -5.01 -18.20 9.19
N SER A 177 -5.60 -16.99 9.14
CA SER A 177 -6.24 -16.35 10.29
C SER A 177 -7.60 -16.94 10.66
N LYS A 178 -8.17 -17.82 9.82
CA LYS A 178 -9.50 -18.41 10.02
C LYS A 178 -10.61 -17.37 10.18
N ARG A 179 -10.46 -16.21 9.53
CA ARG A 179 -11.47 -15.13 9.56
C ARG A 179 -12.83 -15.60 9.01
N GLU A 180 -12.83 -16.60 8.15
CA GLU A 180 -14.02 -17.28 7.66
C GLU A 180 -14.76 -18.04 8.77
N SER A 181 -14.04 -18.77 9.62
CA SER A 181 -14.60 -19.52 10.74
C SER A 181 -15.16 -18.60 11.82
N LEU A 182 -14.45 -17.51 12.15
CA LEU A 182 -14.94 -16.50 13.08
C LEU A 182 -16.29 -15.92 12.62
N VAL A 183 -16.38 -15.55 11.35
CA VAL A 183 -17.61 -14.97 10.79
C VAL A 183 -18.73 -16.00 10.74
N ALA A 184 -18.44 -17.28 10.46
CA ALA A 184 -19.44 -18.34 10.50
C ALA A 184 -20.06 -18.53 11.90
N GLU A 185 -19.27 -18.43 12.97
CA GLU A 185 -19.79 -18.48 14.34
C GLU A 185 -20.56 -17.20 14.70
N LEU A 186 -20.06 -16.03 14.32
CA LEU A 186 -20.75 -14.75 14.57
C LEU A 186 -22.11 -14.67 13.85
N SER A 187 -22.21 -15.19 12.62
CA SER A 187 -23.46 -15.21 11.85
C SER A 187 -24.58 -16.03 12.51
N LYS A 188 -24.28 -16.89 13.49
CA LYS A 188 -25.29 -17.60 14.28
C LYS A 188 -25.90 -16.73 15.38
N LEU A 189 -25.18 -15.69 15.80
CA LEU A 189 -25.55 -14.82 16.91
C LEU A 189 -26.10 -13.46 16.44
N ILE A 190 -25.60 -12.97 15.31
CA ILE A 190 -25.95 -11.68 14.75
C ILE A 190 -26.16 -11.75 13.23
N SER A 191 -27.01 -10.89 12.70
CA SER A 191 -27.20 -10.78 11.25
C SER A 191 -25.98 -10.13 10.61
N ILE A 192 -25.34 -10.85 9.67
CA ILE A 192 -24.20 -10.37 8.89
C ILE A 192 -24.51 -10.63 7.41
N ASP A 193 -24.53 -9.57 6.61
CA ASP A 193 -24.71 -9.68 5.17
C ASP A 193 -23.37 -10.07 4.52
N LEU A 194 -23.33 -11.16 3.76
CA LEU A 194 -22.09 -11.74 3.22
C LEU A 194 -22.02 -11.64 1.70
N TYR A 195 -20.92 -11.10 1.19
CA TYR A 195 -20.70 -10.81 -0.23
C TYR A 195 -19.33 -11.27 -0.73
N GLY A 196 -19.19 -11.36 -2.05
CA GLY A 196 -17.96 -11.73 -2.74
C GLY A 196 -17.87 -13.21 -3.11
N THR A 197 -16.75 -13.60 -3.73
CA THR A 197 -16.61 -14.91 -4.36
C THR A 197 -16.65 -16.07 -3.38
N CYS A 198 -16.43 -15.84 -2.09
CA CYS A 198 -16.53 -16.87 -1.05
C CYS A 198 -17.97 -17.27 -0.72
N ASN A 199 -18.95 -16.50 -1.18
CA ASN A 199 -20.36 -16.67 -0.82
C ASN A 199 -21.26 -16.89 -2.05
N GLY A 200 -20.68 -17.31 -3.19
CA GLY A 200 -21.42 -17.61 -4.41
C GLY A 200 -21.96 -16.39 -5.15
N SER A 201 -21.74 -15.18 -4.63
CA SER A 201 -22.00 -13.93 -5.36
C SER A 201 -20.97 -13.75 -6.48
N ALA A 202 -21.34 -12.97 -7.52
CA ALA A 202 -20.37 -12.51 -8.52
C ALA A 202 -19.15 -11.85 -7.84
N LYS A 203 -18.01 -11.74 -8.54
CA LYS A 203 -16.84 -11.03 -8.02
C LYS A 203 -17.31 -9.69 -7.45
N CYS A 204 -17.17 -9.53 -6.14
CA CYS A 204 -17.46 -8.25 -5.52
C CYS A 204 -16.30 -7.33 -5.86
N ASP A 205 -16.37 -6.70 -7.03
CA ASP A 205 -15.39 -5.70 -7.43
C ASP A 205 -15.67 -4.39 -6.68
N TYR A 206 -14.62 -3.57 -6.54
CA TYR A 206 -14.70 -2.33 -5.78
C TYR A 206 -15.71 -1.35 -6.40
N GLY A 207 -15.79 -1.32 -7.73
CA GLY A 207 -16.59 -0.34 -8.47
C GLY A 207 -18.07 -0.68 -8.62
N HIS A 208 -18.43 -1.96 -8.71
CA HIS A 208 -19.81 -2.38 -8.91
C HIS A 208 -20.39 -2.89 -7.61
N CYS A 209 -19.85 -3.97 -7.03
CA CYS A 209 -20.46 -4.57 -5.85
C CYS A 209 -20.21 -3.80 -4.55
N TYR A 210 -18.97 -3.40 -4.25
CA TYR A 210 -18.69 -2.77 -2.95
C TYR A 210 -19.41 -1.42 -2.81
N LEU A 211 -19.32 -0.55 -3.82
CA LEU A 211 -20.00 0.75 -3.80
C LEU A 211 -21.53 0.63 -3.96
N GLN A 212 -22.05 -0.32 -4.75
CA GLN A 212 -23.51 -0.51 -4.85
C GLN A 212 -24.08 -1.11 -3.57
N GLU A 213 -23.43 -2.10 -2.96
CA GLU A 213 -23.89 -2.63 -1.68
C GLU A 213 -23.82 -1.55 -0.60
N LEU A 214 -22.80 -0.69 -0.67
CA LEU A 214 -22.76 0.48 0.19
C LEU A 214 -24.01 1.37 -0.04
N ALA A 215 -24.34 1.67 -1.30
CA ALA A 215 -25.40 2.61 -1.67
C ALA A 215 -26.84 2.06 -1.58
N ILE A 216 -27.05 0.77 -1.85
CA ILE A 216 -28.37 0.11 -1.92
C ILE A 216 -28.88 -0.27 -0.53
N ASN A 217 -27.98 -0.65 0.38
CA ASN A 217 -28.32 -1.13 1.72
C ASN A 217 -28.08 -0.09 2.83
N ASP A 218 -28.06 1.20 2.47
CA ASP A 218 -27.94 2.33 3.40
C ASP A 218 -26.64 2.30 4.24
N TRP A 219 -25.59 1.66 3.70
CA TRP A 219 -24.27 1.60 4.32
C TRP A 219 -23.39 2.78 3.94
N THR A 220 -23.70 3.47 2.83
CA THR A 220 -23.05 4.69 2.37
C THR A 220 -23.18 5.77 3.43
N ILE A 221 -22.05 6.06 4.04
CA ILE A 221 -21.77 7.42 4.47
C ILE A 221 -21.24 8.05 3.19
N GLU A 222 -22.05 8.83 2.46
CA GLU A 222 -21.55 9.53 1.27
C GLU A 222 -20.32 10.32 1.70
N ALA A 223 -19.16 10.04 1.10
CA ALA A 223 -18.01 10.92 1.23
C ALA A 223 -18.50 12.29 0.75
N LYS A 224 -18.38 13.31 1.62
CA LYS A 224 -18.45 14.67 1.12
C LYS A 224 -17.27 14.80 0.15
N GLY A 225 -17.60 15.17 -1.09
CA GLY A 225 -16.69 15.13 -2.23
C GLY A 225 -15.44 15.98 -2.02
#